data_AF-A0A9P1ZV60-F1
#
_entry.id   AF-A0A9P1ZV60-F1
#
_cell.length_a   1.000
_cell.length_b   1.000
_cell.length_c   1.000
_cell.angle_alpha   90.00
_cell.angle_beta   90.00
_cell.angle_gamma   90.00
#
_symmetry.space_group_name_H-M   'P 1'
#
loop_
_entity.id
_entity.type
_entity.pdbx_description
1 polymer ?
#
loop_
_entity_poly.entity_id
_entity_poly.type
_entity_poly.pdbx_seq_one_letter_code
_entity_poly.pdbx_strand_id
1 'polypeptide(L)'
;MNVKKNIVLPAIMVGTFILEGVFSLQFANGLFNDRHLFIPHFLLIMLTIMTCFYKRNTTLAYAFILGLLFDIYYTGVMGIYFAIFPFTVYITDKFMKVLQNNILLVGLIAIFNIILTESLVYAFYYLIGTTTMSIPVFIDQRLWTTILINLAFFLVVFFPFRLFLDRLVKSE
;
A
#
# COMPACT_ATOMS: atom_id res chain seq x y z
N MET A 1 -15.24 -6.52 -25.59
CA MET A 1 -14.69 -6.57 -24.23
C MET A 1 -13.55 -7.58 -24.19
N ASN A 2 -12.30 -7.13 -24.12
CA ASN A 2 -11.13 -7.97 -24.40
C ASN A 2 -10.76 -8.79 -23.14
N VAL A 3 -11.30 -10.02 -23.03
CA VAL A 3 -11.26 -10.89 -21.83
C VAL A 3 -9.87 -11.01 -21.19
N LYS A 4 -8.79 -11.03 -22.01
CA LYS A 4 -7.40 -11.07 -21.50
C LYS A 4 -7.05 -9.85 -20.63
N LYS A 5 -7.57 -8.66 -20.92
CA LYS A 5 -7.24 -7.43 -20.18
C LYS A 5 -7.93 -7.34 -18.82
N ASN A 6 -9.13 -7.90 -18.71
CA ASN A 6 -9.91 -7.91 -17.47
C ASN A 6 -9.31 -8.83 -16.38
N ILE A 7 -8.43 -9.77 -16.75
CA ILE A 7 -7.81 -10.72 -15.82
C ILE A 7 -6.41 -10.25 -15.36
N VAL A 8 -5.68 -9.49 -16.18
CA VAL A 8 -4.30 -9.09 -15.87
C VAL A 8 -4.23 -8.15 -14.67
N LEU A 9 -5.10 -7.14 -14.58
CA LEU A 9 -5.10 -6.22 -13.44
C LEU A 9 -5.38 -6.96 -12.11
N PRO A 10 -6.42 -7.82 -11.99
CA PRO A 10 -6.60 -8.66 -10.81
C PRO A 10 -5.38 -9.52 -10.50
N ALA A 11 -4.78 -10.15 -11.52
CA ALA A 11 -3.61 -11.00 -11.34
C ALA A 11 -2.38 -10.23 -10.81
N ILE A 12 -2.15 -9.00 -11.29
CA ILE A 12 -1.08 -8.12 -10.77
C ILE A 12 -1.34 -7.77 -9.31
N MET A 13 -2.57 -7.41 -8.95
CA MET A 13 -2.91 -7.01 -7.59
C MET A 13 -2.81 -8.19 -6.60
N VAL A 14 -3.33 -9.36 -6.98
CA VAL A 14 -3.18 -10.60 -6.19
C VAL A 14 -1.72 -11.05 -6.13
N GLY A 15 -0.98 -10.96 -7.24
CA GLY A 15 0.44 -11.25 -7.27
C GLY A 15 1.24 -10.32 -6.35
N THR A 16 0.89 -9.04 -6.29
CA THR A 16 1.51 -8.07 -5.36
C THR A 16 1.19 -8.40 -3.92
N PHE A 17 -0.06 -8.75 -3.62
CA PHE A 17 -0.47 -9.21 -2.29
C PHE A 17 0.39 -10.42 -1.84
N ILE A 18 0.49 -11.45 -2.67
CA ILE A 18 1.31 -12.63 -2.37
C ILE A 18 2.78 -12.24 -2.20
N LEU A 19 3.31 -11.39 -3.09
CA LEU A 19 4.69 -10.90 -3.02
C LEU A 19 4.97 -10.19 -1.70
N GLU A 20 4.04 -9.38 -1.21
CA GLU A 20 4.14 -8.69 0.06
C GLU A 20 4.26 -9.67 1.23
N GLY A 21 3.40 -10.70 1.25
CA GLY A 21 3.48 -11.77 2.25
C GLY A 21 4.80 -12.56 2.19
N VAL A 22 5.23 -12.94 0.99
CA VAL A 22 6.52 -13.66 0.79
C VAL A 22 7.70 -12.80 1.24
N PHE A 23 7.68 -11.51 0.90
CA PHE A 23 8.73 -10.58 1.30
C PHE A 23 8.76 -10.40 2.82
N SER A 24 7.59 -10.24 3.45
CA SER A 24 7.48 -10.16 4.90
C SER A 24 8.05 -11.40 5.59
N LEU A 25 7.72 -12.61 5.10
CA LEU A 25 8.24 -13.87 5.65
C LEU A 25 9.75 -14.04 5.46
N GLN A 26 10.27 -13.78 4.25
CA GLN A 26 11.66 -14.06 3.91
C GLN A 26 12.63 -13.04 4.54
N PHE A 27 12.19 -11.80 4.70
CA PHE A 27 13.02 -10.69 5.15
C PHE A 27 12.69 -10.20 6.56
N ALA A 28 11.81 -10.90 7.29
CA ALA A 28 11.39 -10.58 8.67
C ALA A 28 12.56 -10.24 9.61
N ASN A 29 13.71 -10.92 9.46
CA ASN A 29 14.89 -10.77 10.33
C ASN A 29 16.16 -10.34 9.58
N GLY A 30 16.07 -9.91 8.30
CA GLY A 30 17.22 -9.99 7.39
C GLY A 30 17.71 -8.70 6.73
N LEU A 31 16.89 -7.64 6.62
CA LEU A 31 17.28 -6.43 5.86
C LEU A 31 17.95 -5.34 6.71
N PHE A 32 17.68 -5.32 8.01
CA PHE A 32 18.28 -4.40 8.96
C PHE A 32 18.76 -5.18 10.20
N ASN A 33 19.55 -4.53 11.06
CA ASN A 33 19.92 -5.11 12.36
C ASN A 33 18.69 -5.51 13.17
N ASP A 34 18.84 -6.47 14.09
CA ASP A 34 17.79 -7.04 14.97
C ASP A 34 16.93 -6.02 15.76
N ARG A 35 17.32 -4.75 15.75
CA ARG A 35 16.60 -3.64 16.40
C ARG A 35 15.59 -2.93 15.50
N HIS A 36 15.62 -3.16 14.19
CA HIS A 36 14.74 -2.47 13.25
C HIS A 36 13.79 -3.44 12.58
N LEU A 37 12.52 -3.07 12.62
CA LEU A 37 11.44 -3.78 11.95
C LEU A 37 11.02 -2.97 10.74
N PHE A 38 10.44 -3.62 9.74
CA PHE A 38 9.80 -2.93 8.64
C PHE A 38 8.57 -3.71 8.21
N ILE A 39 7.61 -2.99 7.62
CA ILE A 39 6.40 -3.60 7.06
C ILE A 39 6.35 -3.28 5.57
N PRO A 40 6.43 -4.30 4.70
CA PRO A 40 6.08 -4.12 3.30
C PRO A 40 4.64 -3.59 3.18
N HIS A 41 4.43 -2.57 2.35
CA HIS A 41 3.15 -1.95 2.01
C HIS A 41 3.03 -1.85 0.47
N PHE A 42 3.41 -2.92 -0.22
CA PHE A 42 3.47 -2.97 -1.69
C PHE A 42 2.09 -2.78 -2.31
N LEU A 43 1.07 -3.40 -1.72
CA LEU A 43 -0.31 -3.29 -2.13
C LEU A 43 -0.84 -1.87 -1.97
N LEU A 44 -0.53 -1.20 -0.85
CA LEU A 44 -0.88 0.21 -0.63
C LEU A 44 -0.27 1.12 -1.70
N ILE A 45 0.98 0.87 -2.10
CA ILE A 45 1.64 1.59 -3.19
C ILE A 45 0.91 1.37 -4.51
N MET A 46 0.57 0.12 -4.83
CA MET A 46 -0.18 -0.19 -6.06
C MET A 46 -1.55 0.50 -6.06
N LEU A 47 -2.28 0.48 -4.94
CA LEU A 47 -3.55 1.19 -4.80
C LEU A 47 -3.38 2.71 -4.97
N THR A 48 -2.30 3.28 -4.44
CA THR A 48 -1.99 4.71 -4.59
C THR A 48 -1.77 5.06 -6.06
N ILE A 49 -0.88 4.35 -6.77
CA ILE A 49 -0.62 4.56 -8.20
C ILE A 49 -1.88 4.35 -9.02
N MET A 50 -2.64 3.27 -8.74
CA MET A 50 -3.89 2.97 -9.41
C MET A 50 -4.94 4.07 -9.20
N THR A 51 -4.98 4.71 -8.03
CA THR A 51 -5.88 5.86 -7.81
C THR A 51 -5.49 7.05 -8.66
N CYS A 52 -4.20 7.30 -8.86
CA CYS A 52 -3.70 8.44 -9.64
C CYS A 52 -3.90 8.29 -11.16
N PHE A 53 -3.85 7.05 -11.68
CA PHE A 53 -3.82 6.80 -13.13
C PHE A 53 -4.95 5.88 -13.64
N TYR A 54 -5.86 5.45 -12.77
CA TYR A 54 -6.98 4.57 -13.14
C TYR A 54 -8.31 4.98 -12.47
N LYS A 55 -9.38 4.24 -12.79
CA LYS A 55 -10.74 4.49 -12.31
C LYS A 55 -10.85 4.32 -10.78
N ARG A 56 -11.11 5.43 -10.08
CA ARG A 56 -11.34 5.48 -8.62
C ARG A 56 -12.27 4.39 -8.09
N ASN A 57 -13.46 4.23 -8.69
CA ASN A 57 -14.45 3.27 -8.18
C ASN A 57 -13.95 1.83 -8.27
N THR A 58 -13.18 1.51 -9.32
CA THR A 58 -12.54 0.20 -9.44
C THR A 58 -11.44 0.05 -8.39
N THR A 59 -10.59 1.07 -8.20
CA THR A 59 -9.54 1.05 -7.17
C THR A 59 -10.10 0.88 -5.76
N LEU A 60 -11.24 1.53 -5.45
CA LEU A 60 -11.95 1.34 -4.18
C LEU A 60 -12.40 -0.10 -4.00
N ALA A 61 -12.95 -0.75 -5.04
CA ALA A 61 -13.33 -2.16 -4.95
C ALA A 61 -12.13 -3.07 -4.63
N TYR A 62 -10.98 -2.83 -5.28
CA TYR A 62 -9.75 -3.54 -4.93
C TYR A 62 -9.29 -3.27 -3.50
N ALA A 63 -9.35 -2.01 -3.06
CA ALA A 63 -8.97 -1.63 -1.71
C ALA A 63 -9.82 -2.32 -0.64
N PHE A 64 -11.15 -2.43 -0.85
CA PHE A 64 -12.04 -3.16 0.05
C PHE A 64 -11.76 -4.66 0.04
N ILE A 65 -11.71 -5.29 -1.14
CA ILE A 65 -11.54 -6.73 -1.26
C ILE A 65 -10.17 -7.17 -0.74
N LEU A 66 -9.11 -6.51 -1.19
CA LEU A 66 -7.75 -6.86 -0.79
C LEU A 66 -7.44 -6.39 0.63
N GLY A 67 -8.04 -5.30 1.12
CA GLY A 67 -7.94 -4.90 2.52
C GLY A 67 -8.55 -5.93 3.46
N LEU A 68 -9.72 -6.49 3.11
CA LEU A 68 -10.33 -7.58 3.86
C LEU A 68 -9.45 -8.83 3.85
N LEU A 69 -8.91 -9.20 2.68
CA LEU A 69 -8.00 -10.35 2.57
C LEU A 69 -6.71 -10.11 3.36
N PHE A 70 -6.20 -8.89 3.38
CA PHE A 70 -5.02 -8.51 4.16
C PHE A 70 -5.24 -8.75 5.65
N ASP A 71 -6.39 -8.31 6.17
CA ASP A 71 -6.74 -8.53 7.56
C ASP A 71 -6.84 -10.02 7.91
N ILE A 72 -7.44 -10.83 7.02
CA ILE A 72 -7.60 -12.28 7.23
C ILE A 72 -6.25 -13.01 7.25
N TYR A 73 -5.35 -12.69 6.33
CA TYR A 73 -4.13 -13.48 6.12
C TYR A 73 -2.89 -12.96 6.85
N TYR A 74 -2.78 -11.65 7.09
CA TYR A 74 -1.54 -11.05 7.63
C TYR A 74 -1.66 -10.51 9.05
N THR A 75 -2.82 -9.99 9.46
CA THR A 75 -2.95 -9.36 10.79
C THR A 75 -3.69 -10.23 11.79
N GLY A 76 -4.61 -11.08 11.33
CA GLY A 76 -5.52 -11.84 12.19
C GLY A 76 -6.59 -10.98 12.88
N VAL A 77 -6.62 -9.66 12.62
CA VAL A 77 -7.61 -8.73 13.16
C VAL A 77 -8.41 -8.16 11.99
N MET A 78 -9.67 -8.60 11.89
CA MET A 78 -10.57 -8.12 10.84
C MET A 78 -10.94 -6.64 11.04
N GLY A 79 -10.78 -5.85 9.99
CA GLY A 79 -11.36 -4.51 9.88
C GLY A 79 -10.35 -3.36 9.80
N ILE A 80 -9.07 -3.58 10.15
CA ILE A 80 -8.06 -2.51 10.15
C ILE A 80 -7.75 -2.09 8.71
N TYR A 81 -7.18 -3.00 7.91
CA TYR A 81 -6.81 -2.70 6.53
C TYR A 81 -8.02 -2.63 5.60
N PHE A 82 -9.09 -3.35 5.92
CA PHE A 82 -10.39 -3.17 5.26
C PHE A 82 -10.89 -1.72 5.32
N ALA A 83 -10.64 -1.00 6.42
CA ALA A 83 -11.01 0.42 6.54
C ALA A 83 -9.93 1.36 5.97
N ILE A 84 -8.66 1.11 6.27
CA ILE A 84 -7.56 2.01 5.93
C ILE A 84 -7.31 2.06 4.42
N PHE A 85 -7.32 0.93 3.70
CA PHE A 85 -7.03 0.95 2.26
C PHE A 85 -8.04 1.78 1.45
N PRO A 86 -9.36 1.60 1.58
CA PRO A 86 -10.32 2.48 0.89
C PRO A 86 -10.20 3.94 1.31
N PHE A 87 -9.86 4.19 2.58
CA PHE A 87 -9.65 5.55 3.09
C PHE A 87 -8.46 6.25 2.43
N THR A 88 -7.32 5.56 2.29
CA THR A 88 -6.14 6.10 1.59
C THR A 88 -6.42 6.33 0.10
N VAL A 89 -7.18 5.45 -0.56
CA VAL A 89 -7.67 5.67 -1.94
C VAL A 89 -8.54 6.92 -2.03
N TYR A 90 -9.48 7.10 -1.11
CA TYR A 90 -10.34 8.28 -1.09
C TYR A 90 -9.55 9.58 -0.92
N ILE A 91 -8.61 9.63 0.03
CA ILE A 91 -7.75 10.80 0.24
C ILE A 91 -6.87 11.07 -0.98
N THR A 92 -6.29 10.01 -1.56
CA THR A 92 -5.46 10.12 -2.77
C THR A 92 -6.26 10.74 -3.93
N ASP A 93 -7.50 10.28 -4.19
CA ASP A 93 -8.40 10.88 -5.20
C ASP A 93 -8.63 12.37 -4.97
N LYS A 94 -8.72 12.81 -3.71
CA LYS A 94 -8.89 14.22 -3.37
C LYS A 94 -7.63 15.03 -3.61
N PHE A 95 -6.46 14.51 -3.23
CA PHE A 95 -5.19 15.18 -3.49
C PHE A 95 -4.91 15.34 -4.98
N MET A 96 -5.21 14.32 -5.79
CA MET A 96 -4.97 14.39 -7.25
C MET A 96 -5.90 15.36 -7.99
N LYS A 97 -6.98 15.86 -7.37
CA LYS A 97 -7.79 16.95 -7.95
C LYS A 97 -7.12 18.31 -7.84
N VAL A 98 -6.16 18.45 -6.93
CA VAL A 98 -5.43 19.69 -6.65
C VAL A 98 -4.00 19.62 -7.17
N LEU A 99 -3.39 18.43 -7.15
CA LEU A 99 -1.99 18.19 -7.48
C LEU A 99 -1.82 17.66 -8.92
N GLN A 100 -0.72 18.03 -9.56
CA GLN A 100 -0.38 17.56 -10.91
C GLN A 100 0.09 16.09 -10.91
N ASN A 101 -0.12 15.37 -12.01
CA ASN A 101 0.32 13.99 -12.21
C ASN A 101 1.83 13.88 -12.52
N ASN A 102 2.68 14.24 -11.55
CA ASN A 102 4.13 14.06 -11.61
C ASN A 102 4.58 12.94 -10.65
N ILE A 103 5.60 12.16 -11.01
CA ILE A 103 6.18 11.08 -10.18
C ILE A 103 6.54 11.56 -8.77
N LEU A 104 7.07 12.78 -8.65
CA LEU A 104 7.42 13.36 -7.34
C LEU A 104 6.19 13.52 -6.44
N LEU A 105 5.09 14.05 -6.99
CA LEU A 105 3.86 14.27 -6.24
C LEU A 105 3.19 12.96 -5.87
N VAL A 106 3.16 11.97 -6.78
CA VAL A 106 2.65 10.63 -6.48
C VAL A 106 3.51 9.94 -5.42
N GLY A 107 4.83 10.11 -5.47
CA GLY A 107 5.75 9.58 -4.46
C GLY A 107 5.52 10.22 -3.09
N LEU A 108 5.29 11.53 -3.02
CA LEU A 108 4.94 12.21 -1.76
C LEU A 108 3.60 11.72 -1.19
N ILE A 109 2.60 11.50 -2.03
CA ILE A 109 1.32 10.92 -1.59
C ILE A 109 1.51 9.48 -1.11
N ALA A 110 2.35 8.68 -1.78
CA ALA A 110 2.66 7.33 -1.33
C ALA A 110 3.34 7.34 0.06
N ILE A 111 4.34 8.20 0.28
CA ILE A 111 4.98 8.38 1.60
C ILE A 111 3.94 8.80 2.64
N PHE A 112 3.08 9.77 2.31
CA PHE A 112 2.01 10.20 3.20
C PHE A 112 1.05 9.05 3.56
N ASN A 113 0.60 8.26 2.57
CA ASN A 113 -0.29 7.12 2.80
C ASN A 113 0.38 6.04 3.67
N ILE A 114 1.68 5.80 3.50
CA ILE A 114 2.45 4.86 4.34
C ILE A 114 2.48 5.36 5.79
N ILE A 115 2.85 6.64 6.00
CA ILE A 115 2.88 7.24 7.34
C ILE A 115 1.51 7.18 8.00
N LEU A 116 0.45 7.54 7.25
CA LEU A 116 -0.92 7.50 7.72
C LEU A 116 -1.33 6.08 8.12
N THR A 117 -1.05 5.10 7.27
CA THR A 117 -1.38 3.69 7.51
C THR A 117 -0.65 3.17 8.75
N GLU A 118 0.68 3.31 8.81
CA GLU A 118 1.46 2.84 9.96
C GLU A 118 1.04 3.53 11.26
N SER A 119 0.74 4.84 11.22
CA SER A 119 0.30 5.59 12.40
C SER A 119 -1.09 5.15 12.89
N LEU A 120 -2.04 4.93 11.98
CA LEU A 120 -3.38 4.45 12.33
C LEU A 120 -3.34 3.02 12.88
N VAL A 121 -2.56 2.14 12.24
CA VAL A 121 -2.36 0.75 12.68
C VAL A 121 -1.68 0.73 14.06
N TYR A 122 -0.62 1.50 14.26
CA TYR A 122 0.06 1.63 15.56
C TYR A 122 -0.90 2.16 16.63
N ALA A 123 -1.64 3.23 16.34
CA ALA A 123 -2.60 3.80 17.28
C ALA A 123 -3.67 2.77 17.67
N PHE A 124 -4.19 2.01 16.70
CA PHE A 124 -5.16 0.96 16.96
C PHE A 124 -4.59 -0.12 17.90
N TYR A 125 -3.42 -0.67 17.57
CA TYR A 125 -2.78 -1.71 18.40
C TYR A 125 -2.38 -1.22 19.79
N TYR A 126 -2.00 0.06 19.92
CA TYR A 126 -1.70 0.66 21.22
C TYR A 126 -2.98 0.80 22.06
N LEU A 127 -4.08 1.26 21.46
CA LEU A 127 -5.37 1.43 22.14
C LEU A 127 -5.95 0.10 22.65
N ILE A 128 -5.79 -0.99 21.90
CA ILE A 128 -6.26 -2.33 22.31
C ILE A 128 -5.23 -3.08 23.18
N GLY A 129 -4.11 -2.45 23.52
CA GLY A 129 -3.09 -3.01 24.40
C GLY A 129 -2.27 -4.16 23.80
N THR A 130 -2.27 -4.33 22.48
CA THR A 130 -1.47 -5.37 21.79
C THR A 130 0.00 -4.96 21.63
N THR A 131 0.30 -3.66 21.65
CA THR A 131 1.67 -3.15 21.66
C THR A 131 1.91 -2.19 22.82
N THR A 132 3.08 -2.30 23.43
CA THR A 132 3.60 -1.39 24.48
C THR A 132 4.76 -0.54 23.99
N MET A 133 5.07 -0.62 22.69
CA MET A 133 6.10 0.19 22.05
C MET A 133 5.76 1.67 22.22
N SER A 134 6.74 2.48 22.63
CA SER A 134 6.57 3.93 22.76
C SER A 134 6.67 4.61 21.40
N ILE A 135 6.08 5.81 21.27
CA ILE A 135 6.10 6.58 20.00
C ILE A 135 7.52 6.84 19.48
N PRO A 136 8.51 7.27 20.31
CA PRO A 136 9.87 7.47 19.81
C PRO A 136 10.49 6.20 19.25
N VAL A 137 10.25 5.06 19.91
CA VAL A 137 10.73 3.75 19.46
C VAL A 137 10.04 3.32 18.17
N PHE A 138 8.73 3.56 18.04
CA PHE A 138 8.00 3.27 16.80
C PHE A 138 8.54 4.07 15.61
N ILE A 139 8.83 5.36 15.79
CA ILE A 139 9.37 6.20 14.73
C ILE A 139 10.77 5.72 14.32
N ASP A 140 11.64 5.45 15.31
CA ASP A 140 13.05 5.10 15.11
C ASP A 140 13.26 3.65 14.64
N GLN A 141 12.49 2.69 15.14
CA GLN A 141 12.75 1.28 14.85
C GLN A 141 11.90 0.73 13.72
N ARG A 142 10.78 1.38 13.37
CA ARG A 142 9.79 0.81 12.45
C ARG A 142 9.34 1.75 11.34
N LEU A 143 9.03 3.01 11.65
CA LEU A 143 8.40 3.90 10.67
C LEU A 143 9.35 4.27 9.53
N TRP A 144 10.57 4.74 9.83
CA TRP A 144 11.48 5.23 8.79
C TRP A 144 12.00 4.09 7.88
N THR A 145 12.29 2.92 8.44
CA THR A 145 12.68 1.71 7.70
C THR A 145 11.56 1.23 6.79
N THR A 146 10.32 1.28 7.29
CA THR A 146 9.11 0.99 6.51
C THR A 146 8.97 1.95 5.34
N ILE A 147 9.12 3.27 5.56
CA ILE A 147 9.07 4.27 4.48
C ILE A 147 10.15 3.99 3.44
N LEU A 148 11.38 3.67 3.87
CA LEU A 148 12.52 3.45 2.98
C LEU A 148 12.28 2.28 2.01
N ILE A 149 11.90 1.11 2.53
CA ILE A 149 11.67 -0.09 1.71
C ILE A 149 10.51 0.12 0.74
N ASN A 150 9.45 0.75 1.22
CA ASN A 150 8.27 1.01 0.40
C ASN A 150 8.54 2.06 -0.67
N LEU A 151 9.32 3.10 -0.38
CA LEU A 151 9.75 4.06 -1.38
C LEU A 151 10.64 3.41 -2.44
N ALA A 152 11.53 2.50 -2.05
CA ALA A 152 12.32 1.72 -3.00
C ALA A 152 11.43 0.89 -3.93
N PHE A 153 10.44 0.18 -3.38
CA PHE A 153 9.44 -0.55 -4.19
C PHE A 153 8.69 0.39 -5.14
N PHE A 154 8.20 1.53 -4.65
CA PHE A 154 7.52 2.55 -5.46
C PHE A 154 8.35 2.97 -6.68
N LEU A 155 9.64 3.29 -6.50
CA LEU A 155 10.51 3.72 -7.60
C LEU A 155 10.66 2.64 -8.66
N VAL A 156 10.71 1.37 -8.26
CA VAL A 156 10.80 0.21 -9.17
C VAL A 156 9.50 0.01 -9.95
N VAL A 157 8.35 0.06 -9.27
CA VAL A 157 7.06 -0.33 -9.89
C VAL A 157 6.33 0.82 -10.57
N PHE A 158 6.67 2.08 -10.25
CA PHE A 158 5.94 3.25 -10.74
C PHE A 158 5.82 3.28 -12.27
N PHE A 159 6.95 3.20 -12.97
CA PHE A 159 6.96 3.27 -14.44
C PHE A 159 6.24 2.10 -15.12
N PRO A 160 6.56 0.81 -14.82
CA PRO A 160 5.90 -0.30 -15.50
C PRO A 160 4.40 -0.33 -15.20
N PHE A 161 3.99 -0.05 -13.96
CA PHE A 161 2.58 -0.11 -13.59
C PHE A 161 1.78 1.06 -14.17
N ARG A 162 2.32 2.29 -14.13
CA ARG A 162 1.69 3.44 -14.81
C ARG A 162 1.47 3.18 -16.29
N LEU A 163 2.50 2.70 -16.99
CA LEU A 163 2.40 2.39 -18.43
C LEU A 163 1.34 1.32 -18.71
N PHE A 164 1.22 0.32 -17.84
CA PHE A 164 0.17 -0.69 -17.92
C PHE A 164 -1.22 -0.09 -17.74
N LEU A 165 -1.43 0.75 -16.72
CA LEU A 165 -2.70 1.41 -16.45
C LEU A 165 -3.12 2.35 -17.59
N ASP A 166 -2.21 3.17 -18.11
CA ASP A 166 -2.48 4.08 -19.23
C ASP A 166 -2.95 3.31 -20.49
N ARG A 167 -2.36 2.13 -20.74
CA ARG A 167 -2.78 1.23 -21.83
C ARG A 167 -4.14 0.59 -21.59
N LEU A 168 -4.47 0.31 -20.33
CA LEU A 168 -5.75 -0.28 -19.94
C LEU A 168 -6.87 0.74 -20.20
N VAL A 169 -6.71 1.97 -19.72
CA VAL A 169 -7.67 3.08 -19.89
C VAL A 169 -7.91 3.39 -21.37
N LYS A 170 -6.87 3.46 -22.20
CA LYS A 170 -7.01 3.75 -23.65
C LYS A 170 -7.73 2.66 -24.44
N SER A 171 -7.93 1.48 -23.86
CA SER A 171 -8.48 0.33 -24.57
C SER A 171 -9.91 -0.04 -24.18
N GLU A 172 -10.48 0.71 -23.25
CA GLU A 172 -11.91 0.71 -22.92
C GLU A 172 -12.65 1.73 -23.78
#